data_AF-A0A1J7GA26-F1
#
_entry.id   AF-A0A1J7GA26-F1
#
_cell.length_a   1.000
_cell.length_b   1.000
_cell.length_c   1.000
_cell.angle_alpha   90.00
_cell.angle_beta   90.00
_cell.angle_gamma   90.00
#
_symmetry.space_group_name_H-M   'P 1'
#
loop_
_entity.id
_entity.type
_entity.pdbx_description
1 polymer ?
#
loop_
_entity_poly.entity_id
_entity_poly.type
_entity_poly.pdbx_seq_one_letter_code
_entity_poly.pdbx_strand_id
1 'polypeptide(L)'
;MSMNLHAFAGNPLRSNSPNPFSQTSLIETLKSRISENTTNHSLSPNFKVLPLRNGRPLASSTVAGNSGLSWRLGWIGLGDLKGILVNCGGAQLRSESFVYLGSSVEEDEVYWAIDVSGENGLVPEFGSMKLCFVELRILMVATYWEDLKVMGNLAIAGYARALLEWHKKSRFCGHCGEKTVQKEAGRRKQCSNESCKQSIYPRLDPVVIMLVIDRENDRALLGRQSRFARRMWSCLAGFIEPGESLEEAVRRETWEETGIEVGKVEYHSSQPWPVGPPSMPCQLMVGFFAYAKSLEINVDKEELEDAKWCSREDVRKALTFAEYKKAQRSSAAKVEQMCKGVEKTQRLARKFNVKSGELAPMFVPGPYAIAHHLIKSWAFPDKNINGVEYHSKQPSGFISNL
;
A
#
# COMPACT_ATOMS: atom_id res chain seq x y z
N MET A 1 20.50 5.35 -4.35
CA MET A 1 19.09 5.18 -4.78
C MET A 1 18.18 5.84 -3.76
N SER A 2 17.72 7.07 -4.02
CA SER A 2 16.51 7.56 -3.34
C SER A 2 15.39 6.64 -3.79
N MET A 3 14.79 5.84 -2.88
CA MET A 3 13.61 5.03 -3.20
C MET A 3 12.50 6.00 -3.65
N ASN A 4 12.41 6.21 -4.96
CA ASN A 4 11.27 6.89 -5.57
C ASN A 4 10.00 6.20 -5.05
N LEU A 5 9.18 6.97 -4.34
CA LEU A 5 8.23 6.51 -3.34
C LEU A 5 7.07 5.77 -3.99
N HIS A 6 7.18 4.44 -4.08
CA HIS A 6 5.99 3.61 -4.24
C HIS A 6 5.05 3.87 -3.06
N ALA A 7 3.77 4.10 -3.33
CA ALA A 7 2.78 4.05 -2.25
C ALA A 7 2.88 2.72 -1.50
N PHE A 8 2.63 2.76 -0.20
CA PHE A 8 2.70 1.61 0.69
C PHE A 8 4.10 1.03 0.98
N ALA A 9 5.17 1.58 0.40
CA ALA A 9 6.55 1.23 0.72
C ALA A 9 7.18 2.22 1.72
N GLY A 10 8.26 1.81 2.39
CA GLY A 10 9.01 2.69 3.30
C GLY A 10 8.27 3.04 4.58
N ASN A 11 7.71 2.03 5.28
CA ASN A 11 7.01 2.24 6.55
C ASN A 11 7.98 2.81 7.62
N PRO A 12 7.80 4.08 8.06
CA PRO A 12 8.74 4.74 8.95
C PRO A 12 8.76 4.13 10.36
N LEU A 13 7.67 3.48 10.79
CA LEU A 13 7.60 2.80 12.09
C LEU A 13 8.40 1.49 12.15
N ARG A 14 9.02 1.11 11.02
CA ARG A 14 9.85 -0.10 10.89
C ARG A 14 11.29 0.21 10.49
N SER A 15 11.60 1.42 10.07
CA SER A 15 12.95 1.85 9.72
C SER A 15 13.60 2.52 10.93
N ASN A 16 14.69 1.93 11.41
CA ASN A 16 15.59 2.40 12.46
C ASN A 16 15.18 2.05 13.91
N SER A 17 16.08 1.29 14.53
CA SER A 17 16.23 0.96 15.96
C SER A 17 15.86 -0.47 16.35
N PRO A 18 16.72 -1.19 17.11
CA PRO A 18 16.32 -2.39 17.81
C PRO A 18 15.16 -2.00 18.73
N ASN A 19 14.03 -2.69 18.61
CA ASN A 19 12.85 -2.39 19.41
C ASN A 19 13.24 -2.55 20.90
N PRO A 20 13.26 -1.49 21.72
CA PRO A 20 13.72 -1.58 23.11
C PRO A 20 12.76 -2.41 23.97
N PHE A 21 11.55 -2.66 23.47
CA PHE A 21 10.53 -3.44 24.14
C PHE A 21 10.43 -4.85 23.55
N SER A 22 10.53 -5.85 24.42
CA SER A 22 10.07 -7.21 24.09
C SER A 22 8.58 -7.16 23.74
N GLN A 23 8.19 -7.79 22.63
CA GLN A 23 6.79 -7.79 22.17
C GLN A 23 5.83 -8.39 23.21
N THR A 24 6.32 -9.32 24.04
CA THR A 24 5.55 -9.88 25.17
C THR A 24 5.23 -8.80 26.21
N SER A 25 6.23 -8.00 26.58
CA SER A 25 6.08 -6.89 27.54
C SER A 25 5.11 -5.81 27.01
N LEU A 26 5.13 -5.52 25.70
CA LEU A 26 4.18 -4.58 25.09
C LEU A 26 2.73 -5.08 25.17
N ILE A 27 2.49 -6.38 24.95
CA ILE A 27 1.14 -6.96 25.07
C ILE A 27 0.67 -6.97 26.53
N GLU A 28 1.56 -7.29 27.47
CA GLU A 28 1.24 -7.24 28.90
C GLU A 28 0.91 -5.83 29.35
N THR A 29 1.68 -4.83 28.90
CA THR A 29 1.40 -3.41 29.13
C THR A 29 0.07 -3.01 28.50
N LEU A 30 -0.21 -3.43 27.27
CA LEU A 30 -1.50 -3.20 26.63
C LEU A 30 -2.65 -3.81 27.44
N LYS A 31 -2.49 -5.04 27.95
CA LYS A 31 -3.50 -5.73 28.77
C LYS A 31 -3.75 -5.01 30.09
N SER A 32 -2.71 -4.63 30.84
CA SER A 32 -2.89 -3.87 32.09
C SER A 32 -3.59 -2.54 31.79
N ARG A 33 -3.12 -1.81 30.77
CA ARG A 33 -3.75 -0.56 30.36
C ARG A 33 -5.17 -0.72 29.87
N ILE A 34 -5.57 -1.85 29.27
CA ILE A 34 -6.97 -2.13 28.90
C ILE A 34 -7.83 -2.39 30.14
N SER A 35 -7.30 -3.13 31.12
CA SER A 35 -8.01 -3.49 32.36
C SER A 35 -8.12 -2.36 33.39
N GLU A 36 -7.20 -1.40 33.38
CA GLU A 36 -7.23 -0.25 34.27
C GLU A 36 -8.39 0.71 33.90
N ASN A 37 -9.23 1.04 34.88
CA ASN A 37 -10.33 2.00 34.77
C ASN A 37 -9.87 3.46 34.87
N THR A 38 -8.60 3.69 35.18
CA THR A 38 -8.03 5.02 35.43
C THR A 38 -7.61 5.71 34.13
N THR A 39 -8.12 6.92 33.90
CA THR A 39 -7.70 7.86 32.83
C THR A 39 -6.35 8.50 33.13
N ASN A 40 -5.40 7.76 33.72
CA ASN A 40 -4.09 8.30 34.06
C ASN A 40 -3.29 8.53 32.77
N HIS A 41 -3.28 9.80 32.33
CA HIS A 41 -2.64 10.29 31.11
C HIS A 41 -1.09 10.27 31.12
N SER A 42 -0.43 9.68 32.13
CA SER A 42 1.02 9.85 32.34
C SER A 42 1.87 8.57 32.30
N LEU A 43 1.37 7.46 31.74
CA LEU A 43 2.18 6.25 31.60
C LEU A 43 2.91 6.25 30.25
N SER A 44 4.23 6.47 30.29
CA SER A 44 5.14 6.20 29.17
C SER A 44 5.20 4.68 28.88
N PRO A 45 5.27 4.26 27.60
CA PRO A 45 5.18 5.07 26.39
C PRO A 45 3.71 5.41 26.05
N ASN A 46 3.47 6.44 25.22
CA ASN A 46 2.12 6.81 24.79
C ASN A 46 1.58 5.84 23.71
N PHE A 47 0.33 5.42 23.81
CA PHE A 47 -0.26 4.43 22.89
C PHE A 47 -1.17 5.13 21.89
N LYS A 48 -0.75 5.13 20.62
CA LYS A 48 -1.55 5.59 19.48
C LYS A 48 -2.18 4.40 18.77
N VAL A 49 -3.49 4.46 18.60
CA VAL A 49 -4.29 3.42 17.95
C VAL A 49 -4.87 3.95 16.66
N LEU A 50 -4.73 3.19 15.57
CA LEU A 50 -5.39 3.44 14.29
C LEU A 50 -6.61 2.51 14.17
N PRO A 51 -7.85 3.04 14.27
CA PRO A 51 -9.04 2.26 13.98
C PRO A 51 -9.18 2.00 12.48
N LEU A 52 -9.55 0.77 12.12
CA LEU A 52 -9.96 0.39 10.77
C LEU A 52 -11.39 -0.15 10.80
N ARG A 53 -12.17 0.18 9.77
CA ARG A 53 -13.51 -0.38 9.57
C ARG A 53 -13.60 -1.00 8.18
N ASN A 54 -13.79 -2.31 8.12
CA ASN A 54 -13.78 -3.10 6.87
C ASN A 54 -12.54 -2.80 6.01
N GLY A 55 -11.37 -2.75 6.66
CA GLY A 55 -10.08 -2.46 6.01
C GLY A 55 -9.87 -1.00 5.62
N ARG A 56 -10.79 -0.09 5.97
CA ARG A 56 -10.67 1.36 5.75
C ARG A 56 -10.07 2.02 6.99
N PRO A 57 -8.89 2.64 6.94
CA PRO A 57 -8.36 3.40 8.06
C PRO A 57 -9.18 4.63 8.37
N LEU A 58 -9.22 4.97 9.65
CA LEU A 58 -9.67 6.28 10.12
C LEU A 58 -8.67 7.34 9.61
N ALA A 59 -9.20 8.41 9.05
CA ALA A 59 -8.42 9.50 8.49
C ALA A 59 -9.13 10.83 8.73
N SER A 60 -8.38 11.92 8.59
CA SER A 60 -8.93 13.28 8.45
C SER A 60 -8.30 13.99 7.27
N SER A 61 -8.93 15.06 6.83
CA SER A 61 -8.34 16.02 5.90
C SER A 61 -7.99 17.31 6.64
N THR A 62 -6.93 17.96 6.20
CA THR A 62 -6.44 19.25 6.69
C THR A 62 -6.14 20.14 5.49
N VAL A 63 -6.49 21.42 5.58
CA VAL A 63 -6.11 22.41 4.57
C VAL A 63 -4.62 22.69 4.72
N ALA A 64 -3.81 22.27 3.74
CA ALA A 64 -2.37 22.44 3.72
C ALA A 64 -2.00 23.67 2.85
N GLY A 65 -2.20 24.88 3.40
CA GLY A 65 -1.77 26.15 2.79
C GLY A 65 -2.10 26.30 1.29
N ASN A 66 -1.18 26.89 0.52
CA ASN A 66 -1.31 27.11 -0.93
C ASN A 66 -1.32 25.82 -1.77
N SER A 67 -1.09 24.65 -1.16
CA SER A 67 -0.95 23.35 -1.84
C SER A 67 -2.25 22.53 -1.90
N GLY A 68 -3.31 22.98 -1.23
CA GLY A 68 -4.63 22.34 -1.22
C GLY A 68 -4.89 21.45 -0.01
N LEU A 69 -5.79 20.47 -0.13
CA LEU A 69 -6.15 19.54 0.94
C LEU A 69 -5.12 18.41 1.05
N SER A 70 -4.64 18.17 2.27
CA SER A 70 -3.84 16.98 2.62
C SER A 70 -4.64 16.09 3.56
N TRP A 71 -4.36 14.79 3.57
CA TRP A 71 -4.98 13.85 4.51
C TRP A 71 -3.95 13.38 5.53
N ARG A 72 -4.45 12.87 6.65
CA ARG A 72 -3.65 12.28 7.73
C ARG A 72 -4.38 11.10 8.34
N LEU A 73 -3.63 10.18 8.95
CA LEU A 73 -4.21 9.09 9.73
C LEU A 73 -4.89 9.62 10.99
N GLY A 74 -6.06 9.06 11.31
CA GLY A 74 -6.84 9.33 12.50
C GLY A 74 -6.34 8.51 13.68
N TRP A 75 -5.21 8.90 14.26
CA TRP A 75 -4.69 8.29 15.48
C TRP A 75 -5.54 8.70 16.69
N ILE A 76 -5.93 7.72 17.50
CA ILE A 76 -6.69 7.90 18.74
C ILE A 76 -5.83 7.39 19.90
N GLY A 77 -5.78 8.14 21.02
CA GLY A 77 -5.13 7.66 22.24
C GLY A 77 -5.87 6.45 22.80
N LEU A 78 -5.16 5.48 23.41
CA LEU A 78 -5.81 4.29 23.97
C LEU A 78 -6.91 4.64 25.00
N GLY A 79 -6.67 5.65 25.85
CA GLY A 79 -7.66 6.14 26.82
C GLY A 79 -8.90 6.75 26.15
N ASP A 80 -8.71 7.58 25.13
CA ASP A 80 -9.81 8.18 24.38
C ASP A 80 -10.64 7.11 23.68
N LEU A 81 -9.98 6.12 23.05
CA LEU A 81 -10.65 5.02 22.36
C LEU A 81 -11.53 4.21 23.33
N LYS A 82 -11.06 3.95 24.55
CA LYS A 82 -11.87 3.31 25.60
C LYS A 82 -13.08 4.15 25.95
N GLY A 83 -12.91 5.44 26.19
CA GLY A 83 -14.00 6.36 26.52
C GLY A 83 -15.08 6.38 25.45
N ILE A 84 -14.66 6.47 24.18
CA ILE A 84 -15.57 6.46 23.02
C ILE A 84 -16.35 5.14 22.94
N LEU A 85 -15.67 4.00 23.15
CA LEU A 85 -16.33 2.68 23.12
C LEU A 85 -17.36 2.51 24.24
N VAL A 86 -17.04 2.95 25.46
CA VAL A 86 -17.98 2.92 26.60
C VAL A 86 -19.22 3.77 26.29
N ASN A 87 -19.03 4.98 25.76
CA ASN A 87 -20.13 5.88 25.41
C ASN A 87 -21.04 5.31 24.31
N CYS A 88 -20.48 4.52 23.39
CA CYS A 88 -21.23 3.90 22.29
C CYS A 88 -21.97 2.61 22.68
N GLY A 89 -21.87 2.15 23.93
CA GLY A 89 -22.34 0.81 24.32
C GLY A 89 -21.59 -0.32 23.58
N GLY A 90 -20.36 -0.04 23.12
CA GLY A 90 -19.56 -0.94 22.32
C GLY A 90 -18.96 -2.08 23.14
N ALA A 91 -18.42 -3.10 22.46
CA ALA A 91 -17.79 -4.23 23.13
C ALA A 91 -16.56 -3.80 23.93
N GLN A 92 -16.30 -4.51 25.04
CA GLN A 92 -15.07 -4.34 25.81
C GLN A 92 -13.85 -4.64 24.92
N LEU A 93 -12.86 -3.73 24.94
CA LEU A 93 -11.61 -3.91 24.21
C LEU A 93 -10.92 -5.20 24.64
N ARG A 94 -10.55 -6.01 23.66
CA ARG A 94 -9.77 -7.24 23.86
C ARG A 94 -8.38 -7.03 23.30
N SER A 95 -7.36 -7.47 24.04
CA SER A 95 -5.96 -7.33 23.60
C SER A 95 -5.69 -8.05 22.28
N GLU A 96 -6.45 -9.11 22.01
CA GLU A 96 -6.40 -9.93 20.79
C GLU A 96 -7.01 -9.23 19.56
N SER A 97 -7.63 -8.06 19.73
CA SER A 97 -8.15 -7.25 18.62
C SER A 97 -7.10 -6.29 18.06
N PHE A 98 -5.95 -6.14 18.73
CA PHE A 98 -4.90 -5.20 18.35
C PHE A 98 -3.76 -5.88 17.58
N VAL A 99 -3.19 -5.14 16.63
CA VAL A 99 -1.94 -5.53 15.94
C VAL A 99 -0.91 -4.42 16.09
N TYR A 100 0.33 -4.80 16.39
CA TYR A 100 1.44 -3.87 16.57
C TYR A 100 1.97 -3.37 15.23
N LEU A 101 2.07 -2.05 15.08
CA LEU A 101 2.56 -1.41 13.86
C LEU A 101 4.02 -0.98 13.96
N GLY A 102 4.48 -0.64 15.16
CA GLY A 102 5.84 -0.16 15.42
C GLY A 102 5.89 0.80 16.60
N SER A 103 7.04 1.41 16.80
CA SER A 103 7.31 2.38 17.87
C SER A 103 8.15 3.53 17.33
N SER A 104 8.05 4.69 17.98
CA SER A 104 8.91 5.84 17.76
C SER A 104 9.63 6.12 19.08
N VAL A 105 10.95 5.91 19.11
CA VAL A 105 11.77 6.17 20.30
C VAL A 105 11.86 7.68 20.56
N GLU A 106 11.95 8.48 19.50
CA GLU A 106 12.02 9.95 19.58
C GLU A 106 10.75 10.56 20.16
N GLU A 107 9.58 10.00 19.83
CA GLU A 107 8.28 10.50 20.29
C GLU A 107 7.77 9.76 21.55
N ASP A 108 8.51 8.77 22.06
CA ASP A 108 8.09 7.86 23.14
C ASP A 108 6.70 7.24 22.91
N GLU A 109 6.46 6.78 21.68
CA GLU A 109 5.15 6.35 21.21
C GLU A 109 5.14 4.92 20.67
N VAL A 110 4.05 4.21 20.97
CA VAL A 110 3.78 2.88 20.48
C VAL A 110 2.50 2.88 19.64
N TYR A 111 2.61 2.32 18.45
CA TYR A 111 1.57 2.37 17.44
C TYR A 111 0.89 1.00 17.27
N TRP A 112 -0.44 1.01 17.36
CA TRP A 112 -1.30 -0.16 17.20
C TRP A 112 -2.38 0.09 16.15
N ALA A 113 -2.94 -0.97 15.58
CA ALA A 113 -4.18 -0.91 14.82
C ALA A 113 -5.22 -1.86 15.40
N ILE A 114 -6.49 -1.52 15.22
CA ILE A 114 -7.64 -2.31 15.66
C ILE A 114 -8.72 -2.32 14.58
N ASP A 115 -9.38 -3.46 14.39
CA ASP A 115 -10.58 -3.53 13.57
C ASP A 115 -11.83 -3.24 14.41
N VAL A 116 -12.57 -2.19 14.05
CA VAL A 116 -13.80 -1.73 14.71
C VAL A 116 -15.03 -1.96 13.83
N SER A 117 -14.98 -2.97 12.96
CA SER A 117 -16.07 -3.29 12.03
C SER A 117 -17.37 -3.69 12.74
N GLY A 118 -17.28 -4.30 13.93
CA GLY A 118 -18.45 -4.66 14.75
C GLY A 118 -19.13 -3.48 15.45
N GLU A 119 -18.45 -2.33 15.55
CA GLU A 119 -18.87 -1.21 16.40
C GLU A 119 -19.50 -0.08 15.57
N ASN A 120 -20.81 -0.17 15.31
CA ASN A 120 -21.51 0.80 14.47
C ASN A 120 -21.64 2.19 15.12
N GLY A 121 -21.72 2.26 16.46
CA GLY A 121 -21.86 3.51 17.21
C GLY A 121 -20.66 4.45 17.09
N LEU A 122 -19.49 3.95 16.69
CA LEU A 122 -18.27 4.75 16.59
C LEU A 122 -18.26 5.73 15.41
N VAL A 123 -19.03 5.44 14.35
CA VAL A 123 -19.04 6.27 13.14
C VAL A 123 -19.49 7.71 13.42
N PRO A 124 -20.62 7.98 14.09
CA PRO A 124 -21.03 9.34 14.44
C PRO A 124 -20.06 10.04 15.42
N GLU A 125 -19.52 9.32 16.41
CA GLU A 125 -18.54 9.88 17.35
C GLU A 125 -17.29 10.37 16.63
N PHE A 126 -16.67 9.54 15.77
CA PHE A 126 -15.53 9.99 14.98
C PHE A 126 -15.89 11.10 13.99
N GLY A 127 -17.11 11.09 13.45
CA GLY A 127 -17.61 12.18 12.62
C GLY A 127 -17.64 13.53 13.36
N SER A 128 -18.05 13.55 14.63
CA SER A 128 -18.01 14.75 15.48
C SER A 128 -16.57 15.30 15.65
N MET A 129 -15.57 14.41 15.61
CA MET A 129 -14.14 14.74 15.65
C MET A 129 -13.56 15.10 14.26
N LYS A 130 -14.40 15.22 13.21
CA LYS A 130 -13.99 15.44 11.81
C LYS A 130 -13.10 14.32 11.26
N LEU A 131 -13.30 13.09 11.74
CA LEU A 131 -12.62 11.88 11.30
C LEU A 131 -13.58 10.97 10.52
N CYS A 132 -13.07 10.30 9.50
CA CYS A 132 -13.87 9.40 8.66
C CYS A 132 -13.08 8.16 8.23
N PHE A 133 -13.77 7.04 8.00
CA PHE A 133 -13.16 5.83 7.47
C PHE A 133 -13.07 5.90 5.94
N VAL A 134 -11.85 5.91 5.40
CA VAL A 134 -11.59 6.12 3.98
C VAL A 134 -10.93 4.89 3.36
N GLU A 135 -11.34 4.50 2.15
CA GLU A 135 -10.71 3.40 1.43
C GLU A 135 -9.25 3.74 1.09
N LEU A 136 -8.32 2.80 1.32
CA LEU A 136 -6.89 3.01 1.06
C LEU A 136 -6.59 3.43 -0.38
N ARG A 137 -7.33 2.91 -1.37
CA ARG A 137 -7.16 3.31 -2.77
C ARG A 137 -7.54 4.76 -2.99
N ILE A 138 -8.57 5.26 -2.31
CA ILE A 138 -8.96 6.68 -2.37
C ILE A 138 -7.89 7.54 -1.71
N LEU A 139 -7.39 7.14 -0.53
CA LEU A 139 -6.28 7.83 0.13
C LEU A 139 -5.06 7.89 -0.79
N MET A 140 -4.61 6.76 -1.34
CA MET A 140 -3.48 6.67 -2.29
C MET A 140 -3.59 7.67 -3.45
N VAL A 141 -4.78 7.92 -3.99
CA VAL A 141 -4.98 8.90 -5.08
C VAL A 141 -5.07 10.34 -4.55
N ALA A 142 -5.65 10.54 -3.37
CA ALA A 142 -5.79 11.84 -2.72
C ALA A 142 -4.49 12.38 -2.10
N THR A 143 -3.48 11.52 -1.89
CA THR A 143 -2.23 11.89 -1.22
C THR A 143 -1.40 12.86 -2.03
N TYR A 144 -0.74 13.79 -1.34
CA TYR A 144 0.38 14.53 -1.89
C TYR A 144 1.61 13.63 -1.99
N TRP A 145 1.81 12.98 -3.14
CA TRP A 145 2.88 11.98 -3.34
C TRP A 145 4.30 12.56 -3.28
N GLU A 146 4.45 13.88 -3.41
CA GLU A 146 5.75 14.56 -3.23
C GLU A 146 6.12 14.69 -1.73
N ASP A 147 5.17 14.50 -0.80
CA ASP A 147 5.41 14.51 0.63
C ASP A 147 5.72 13.11 1.17
N LEU A 148 6.99 12.92 1.54
CA LEU A 148 7.53 11.70 2.13
C LEU A 148 6.78 11.23 3.38
N LYS A 149 6.34 12.16 4.24
CA LYS A 149 5.62 11.85 5.48
C LYS A 149 4.24 11.29 5.16
N VAL A 150 3.56 11.86 4.16
CA VAL A 150 2.27 11.38 3.69
C VAL A 150 2.40 9.99 3.05
N MET A 151 3.48 9.74 2.30
CA MET A 151 3.76 8.41 1.75
C MET A 151 4.06 7.37 2.84
N GLY A 152 4.80 7.76 3.88
CA GLY A 152 5.01 6.93 5.07
C GLY A 152 3.70 6.57 5.78
N ASN A 153 2.76 7.51 5.88
CA ASN A 153 1.43 7.23 6.43
C ASN A 153 0.65 6.19 5.60
N LEU A 154 0.75 6.20 4.26
CA LEU A 154 0.16 5.14 3.44
C LEU A 154 0.78 3.79 3.76
N ALA A 155 2.11 3.71 3.90
CA ALA A 155 2.80 2.47 4.26
C ALA A 155 2.36 1.89 5.60
N ILE A 156 2.16 2.74 6.61
CA ILE A 156 1.58 2.34 7.89
C ILE A 156 0.16 1.80 7.72
N ALA A 157 -0.69 2.54 7.02
CA ALA A 157 -2.10 2.18 6.84
C ALA A 157 -2.28 0.89 6.01
N GLY A 158 -1.45 0.73 4.98
CA GLY A 158 -1.37 -0.48 4.16
C GLY A 158 -0.94 -1.70 4.98
N TYR A 159 0.09 -1.55 5.81
CA TYR A 159 0.53 -2.60 6.73
C TYR A 159 -0.55 -2.98 7.75
N ALA A 160 -1.20 -1.99 8.35
CA ALA A 160 -2.30 -2.19 9.29
C ALA A 160 -3.47 -2.97 8.66
N ARG A 161 -3.91 -2.56 7.46
CA ARG A 161 -4.96 -3.29 6.72
C ARG A 161 -4.53 -4.71 6.41
N ALA A 162 -3.32 -4.92 5.89
CA ALA A 162 -2.82 -6.24 5.52
C ALA A 162 -2.85 -7.21 6.71
N LEU A 163 -2.36 -6.77 7.88
CA LEU A 163 -2.37 -7.59 9.09
C LEU A 163 -3.81 -7.88 9.57
N LEU A 164 -4.64 -6.85 9.73
CA LEU A 164 -6.01 -7.02 10.26
C LEU A 164 -6.87 -7.91 9.35
N GLU A 165 -6.79 -7.71 8.02
CA GLU A 165 -7.52 -8.55 7.06
C GLU A 165 -6.99 -9.99 7.03
N TRP A 166 -5.69 -10.20 7.24
CA TRP A 166 -5.14 -11.54 7.44
C TRP A 166 -5.66 -12.19 8.74
N HIS A 167 -5.69 -11.45 9.85
CA HIS A 167 -6.22 -11.95 11.13
C HIS A 167 -7.67 -12.39 11.03
N LYS A 168 -8.51 -11.67 10.28
CA LYS A 168 -9.92 -12.02 10.02
C LYS A 168 -10.09 -13.34 9.30
N LYS A 169 -9.16 -13.70 8.41
CA LYS A 169 -9.25 -14.94 7.63
C LYS A 169 -8.60 -16.13 8.30
N SER A 170 -7.44 -15.94 8.92
CA SER A 170 -6.68 -17.03 9.53
C SER A 170 -7.19 -17.35 10.93
N ARG A 171 -8.50 -17.56 11.12
CA ARG A 171 -9.13 -17.85 12.44
C ARG A 171 -8.94 -19.28 12.92
N PHE A 172 -8.70 -20.20 11.99
CA PHE A 172 -8.54 -21.62 12.24
C PHE A 172 -7.26 -22.14 11.58
N CYS A 173 -6.71 -23.21 12.14
CA CYS A 173 -5.50 -23.86 11.66
C CYS A 173 -5.83 -24.67 10.40
N GLY A 174 -5.11 -24.41 9.30
CA GLY A 174 -5.29 -25.15 8.05
C GLY A 174 -4.90 -26.64 8.12
N HIS A 175 -4.16 -27.05 9.16
CA HIS A 175 -3.73 -28.44 9.33
C HIS A 175 -4.70 -29.28 10.17
N CYS A 176 -5.18 -28.77 11.31
CA CYS A 176 -6.03 -29.53 12.23
C CYS A 176 -7.43 -28.93 12.48
N GLY A 177 -7.75 -27.77 11.89
CA GLY A 177 -9.05 -27.12 12.04
C GLY A 177 -9.28 -26.36 13.35
N GLU A 178 -8.42 -26.52 14.35
CA GLU A 178 -8.56 -25.85 15.66
C GLU A 178 -8.31 -24.34 15.57
N LYS A 179 -8.82 -23.57 16.55
CA LYS A 179 -8.64 -22.11 16.60
C LYS A 179 -7.16 -21.70 16.61
N THR A 180 -6.91 -20.51 16.10
CA THR A 180 -5.58 -19.89 16.14
C THR A 180 -5.56 -18.73 17.12
N VAL A 181 -4.48 -18.60 17.88
CA VAL A 181 -4.23 -17.52 18.82
C VAL A 181 -3.15 -16.59 18.30
N GLN A 182 -3.26 -15.30 18.60
CA GLN A 182 -2.25 -14.33 18.22
C GLN A 182 -0.98 -14.55 19.04
N LYS A 183 0.17 -14.35 18.39
CA LYS A 183 1.50 -14.30 19.00
C LYS A 183 2.23 -13.08 18.45
N GLU A 184 3.30 -12.66 19.13
CA GLU A 184 4.18 -11.59 18.65
C GLU A 184 3.43 -10.29 18.32
N ALA A 185 2.54 -9.89 19.23
CA ALA A 185 1.71 -8.68 19.10
C ALA A 185 0.94 -8.60 17.78
N GLY A 186 0.47 -9.76 17.30
CA GLY A 186 -0.31 -9.88 16.07
C GLY A 186 0.54 -10.04 14.80
N ARG A 187 1.86 -10.25 14.90
CA ARG A 187 2.73 -10.50 13.73
C ARG A 187 2.64 -11.92 13.21
N ARG A 188 2.27 -12.87 14.07
CA ARG A 188 1.97 -14.25 13.67
C ARG A 188 0.82 -14.82 14.47
N LYS A 189 0.34 -15.98 14.06
CA LYS A 189 -0.62 -16.80 14.79
C LYS A 189 -0.03 -18.16 15.09
N GLN A 190 -0.59 -18.82 16.08
CA GLN A 190 -0.25 -20.20 16.45
C GLN A 190 -1.53 -20.99 16.68
N CYS A 191 -1.56 -22.25 16.24
CA CYS A 191 -2.65 -23.17 16.58
C CYS A 191 -2.77 -23.31 18.10
N SER A 192 -4.00 -23.25 18.64
CA SER A 192 -4.25 -23.44 20.08
C SER A 192 -4.23 -24.89 20.53
N ASN A 193 -4.23 -25.85 19.60
CA ASN A 193 -4.05 -27.25 19.93
C ASN A 193 -2.58 -27.50 20.33
N GLU A 194 -2.38 -27.95 21.58
CA GLU A 194 -1.06 -28.23 22.16
C GLU A 194 -0.27 -29.31 21.40
N SER A 195 -0.94 -30.27 20.76
CA SER A 195 -0.26 -31.28 19.94
C SER A 195 0.12 -30.77 18.54
N CYS A 196 -0.53 -29.72 18.04
CA CYS A 196 -0.26 -29.16 16.71
C CYS A 196 0.75 -28.00 16.78
N LYS A 197 0.47 -26.96 17.57
CA LYS A 197 1.32 -25.75 17.77
C LYS A 197 1.85 -25.08 16.51
N GLN A 198 1.29 -25.36 15.33
CA GLN A 198 1.77 -24.83 14.05
C GLN A 198 1.72 -23.30 14.03
N SER A 199 2.81 -22.67 13.58
CA SER A 199 2.89 -21.23 13.37
C SER A 199 2.38 -20.86 11.99
N ILE A 200 1.65 -19.75 11.92
CA ILE A 200 1.02 -19.23 10.71
C ILE A 200 1.41 -17.76 10.57
N TYR A 201 1.94 -17.40 9.40
CA TYR A 201 2.42 -16.06 9.10
C TYR A 201 1.47 -15.32 8.15
N PRO A 202 1.53 -13.98 8.10
CA PRO A 202 0.79 -13.18 7.14
C PRO A 202 1.04 -13.62 5.70
N ARG A 203 -0.05 -13.76 4.94
CA ARG A 203 0.00 -14.10 3.51
C ARG A 203 0.45 -12.90 2.69
N LEU A 204 1.40 -13.12 1.79
CA LEU A 204 1.81 -12.21 0.73
C LEU A 204 1.70 -12.93 -0.61
N ASP A 205 1.02 -12.33 -1.56
CA ASP A 205 0.81 -12.91 -2.89
C ASP A 205 1.70 -12.18 -3.91
N PRO A 206 2.79 -12.80 -4.39
CA PRO A 206 3.71 -12.17 -5.32
C PRO A 206 3.07 -12.04 -6.71
N VAL A 207 3.28 -10.89 -7.33
CA VAL A 207 2.76 -10.52 -8.65
C VAL A 207 3.88 -9.86 -9.43
N VAL A 208 4.23 -10.41 -10.59
CA VAL A 208 5.15 -9.74 -11.50
C VAL A 208 4.41 -8.64 -12.24
N ILE A 209 5.07 -7.51 -12.46
CA ILE A 209 4.58 -6.42 -13.30
C ILE A 209 5.70 -5.98 -14.21
N MET A 210 5.46 -5.92 -15.52
CA MET A 210 6.52 -5.79 -16.50
C MET A 210 6.17 -4.75 -17.57
N LEU A 211 7.15 -3.91 -17.87
CA LEU A 211 7.14 -3.12 -19.09
C LEU A 211 7.92 -3.87 -20.16
N VAL A 212 7.22 -4.35 -21.18
CA VAL A 212 7.85 -5.04 -22.31
C VAL A 212 8.32 -4.01 -23.32
N ILE A 213 9.59 -4.08 -23.70
CA ILE A 213 10.30 -3.08 -24.51
C ILE A 213 10.73 -3.72 -25.83
N ASP A 214 10.34 -3.07 -26.92
CA ASP A 214 10.91 -3.27 -28.24
C ASP A 214 12.03 -2.23 -28.42
N ARG A 215 13.27 -2.71 -28.33
CA ARG A 215 14.46 -1.85 -28.39
C ARG A 215 14.70 -1.28 -29.79
N GLU A 216 14.37 -2.02 -30.83
CA GLU A 216 14.69 -1.66 -32.21
C GLU A 216 13.79 -0.52 -32.69
N ASN A 217 12.51 -0.56 -32.30
CA ASN A 217 11.52 0.44 -32.72
C ASN A 217 11.21 1.51 -31.64
N ASP A 218 12.01 1.56 -30.57
CA ASP A 218 11.89 2.50 -29.45
C ASP A 218 10.46 2.65 -28.88
N ARG A 219 9.83 1.52 -28.59
CA ARG A 219 8.43 1.45 -28.13
C ARG A 219 8.26 0.45 -26.99
N ALA A 220 7.19 0.60 -26.23
CA ALA A 220 6.84 -0.27 -25.13
C ALA A 220 5.41 -0.80 -25.28
N LEU A 221 5.21 -2.06 -24.89
CA LEU A 221 3.89 -2.70 -24.88
C LEU A 221 3.12 -2.21 -23.65
N LEU A 222 1.91 -1.74 -23.89
CA LEU A 222 0.97 -1.42 -22.81
C LEU A 222 -0.34 -2.16 -23.03
N GLY A 223 -0.86 -2.73 -21.96
CA GLY A 223 -2.13 -3.42 -21.91
C GLY A 223 -3.24 -2.56 -21.28
N ARG A 224 -4.48 -2.96 -21.55
CA ARG A 224 -5.68 -2.36 -20.99
C ARG A 224 -6.64 -3.48 -20.58
N GLN A 225 -7.05 -3.46 -19.31
CA GLN A 225 -8.12 -4.33 -18.81
C GLN A 225 -9.48 -3.63 -18.90
N SER A 226 -10.55 -4.39 -19.12
CA SER A 226 -11.93 -3.88 -19.25
C SER A 226 -12.41 -3.04 -18.05
N ARG A 227 -11.90 -3.36 -16.86
CA ARG A 227 -12.18 -2.62 -15.61
C ARG A 227 -11.51 -1.26 -15.51
N PHE A 228 -10.50 -0.98 -16.34
CA PHE A 228 -9.74 0.27 -16.30
C PHE A 228 -10.55 1.45 -16.82
N ALA A 229 -10.34 2.62 -16.21
CA ALA A 229 -10.90 3.88 -16.72
C ALA A 229 -10.54 4.05 -18.20
N ARG A 230 -11.47 4.58 -18.99
CA ARG A 230 -11.33 4.66 -20.46
C ARG A 230 -10.04 5.40 -20.82
N ARG A 231 -9.21 4.78 -21.68
CA ARG A 231 -7.87 5.25 -22.09
C ARG A 231 -6.76 5.17 -21.03
N MET A 232 -6.98 4.50 -19.91
CA MET A 232 -5.89 4.11 -19.04
C MET A 232 -5.19 2.87 -19.63
N TRP A 233 -3.88 2.98 -19.80
CA TRP A 233 -2.99 1.91 -20.28
C TRP A 233 -1.89 1.68 -19.26
N SER A 234 -1.49 0.43 -19.04
CA SER A 234 -0.54 0.05 -17.99
C SER A 234 0.39 -1.07 -18.46
N CYS A 235 1.43 -1.33 -17.68
CA CYS A 235 2.21 -2.56 -17.73
C CYS A 235 1.30 -3.80 -17.61
N LEU A 236 1.75 -4.91 -18.20
CA LEU A 236 1.19 -6.25 -17.97
C LEU A 236 1.54 -6.72 -16.55
N ALA A 237 0.71 -7.56 -15.95
CA ALA A 237 0.98 -8.07 -14.61
C ALA A 237 0.17 -9.32 -14.29
N GLY A 238 0.81 -10.30 -13.65
CA GLY A 238 0.13 -11.51 -13.21
C GLY A 238 0.82 -12.24 -12.07
N PHE A 239 0.15 -13.27 -11.59
CA PHE A 239 0.57 -13.99 -10.39
C PHE A 239 1.70 -14.96 -10.72
N ILE A 240 2.51 -15.24 -9.71
CA ILE A 240 3.54 -16.26 -9.82
C ILE A 240 2.93 -17.61 -9.47
N GLU A 241 3.26 -18.63 -10.27
CA GLU A 241 2.82 -20.00 -10.01
C GLU A 241 3.80 -20.77 -9.11
N PRO A 242 3.32 -21.78 -8.35
CA PRO A 242 4.21 -22.65 -7.58
C PRO A 242 5.24 -23.36 -8.47
N GLY A 243 6.52 -23.18 -8.17
CA GLY A 243 7.63 -23.76 -8.94
C GLY A 243 8.20 -22.82 -10.00
N GLU A 244 7.66 -21.61 -10.14
CA GLU A 244 8.08 -20.62 -11.13
C GLU A 244 9.05 -19.58 -10.51
N SER A 245 10.12 -19.24 -11.24
CA SER A 245 10.94 -18.06 -10.96
C SER A 245 10.22 -16.76 -11.36
N LEU A 246 10.69 -15.62 -10.86
CA LEU A 246 10.10 -14.32 -11.22
C LEU A 246 10.21 -14.07 -12.74
N GLU A 247 11.34 -14.47 -13.33
CA GLU A 247 11.63 -14.28 -14.75
C GLU A 247 10.82 -15.22 -15.64
N GLU A 248 10.51 -16.44 -15.18
CA GLU A 248 9.58 -17.36 -15.86
C GLU A 248 8.16 -16.78 -15.86
N ALA A 249 7.69 -16.28 -14.71
CA ALA A 249 6.38 -15.64 -14.61
C ALA A 249 6.25 -14.44 -15.55
N VAL A 250 7.28 -13.60 -15.64
CA VAL A 250 7.29 -12.48 -16.60
C VAL A 250 7.14 -12.97 -18.04
N ARG A 251 7.78 -14.08 -18.41
CA ARG A 251 7.71 -14.64 -19.77
C ARG A 251 6.34 -15.25 -20.05
N ARG A 252 5.85 -16.09 -19.13
CA ARG A 252 4.55 -16.76 -19.25
C ARG A 252 3.43 -15.74 -19.37
N GLU A 253 3.30 -14.83 -18.40
CA GLU A 253 2.23 -13.82 -18.37
C GLU A 253 2.27 -12.89 -19.60
N THR A 254 3.47 -12.52 -20.09
CA THR A 254 3.56 -11.72 -21.31
C THR A 254 3.04 -12.50 -22.53
N TRP A 255 3.39 -13.78 -22.63
CA TRP A 255 2.97 -14.63 -23.73
C TRP A 255 1.48 -14.96 -23.67
N GLU A 256 0.94 -15.27 -22.49
CA GLU A 256 -0.49 -15.56 -22.28
C GLU A 256 -1.36 -14.35 -22.63
N GLU A 257 -1.06 -13.16 -22.09
CA GLU A 257 -1.90 -11.99 -22.28
C GLU A 257 -1.78 -11.37 -23.70
N THR A 258 -0.63 -11.52 -24.37
CA THR A 258 -0.32 -10.75 -25.60
C THR A 258 0.34 -11.52 -26.74
N GLY A 259 0.71 -12.78 -26.55
CA GLY A 259 1.45 -13.58 -27.55
C GLY A 259 2.91 -13.16 -27.76
N ILE A 260 3.40 -12.17 -27.00
CA ILE A 260 4.76 -11.65 -27.17
C ILE A 260 5.76 -12.52 -26.41
N GLU A 261 6.77 -13.01 -27.13
CA GLU A 261 7.91 -13.69 -26.53
C GLU A 261 8.91 -12.66 -26.00
N VAL A 262 9.44 -12.89 -24.79
CA VAL A 262 10.46 -12.01 -24.20
C VAL A 262 11.73 -12.77 -23.83
N GLY A 263 12.87 -12.12 -24.07
CA GLY A 263 14.20 -12.65 -23.78
C GLY A 263 14.69 -12.27 -22.39
N LYS A 264 15.50 -11.21 -22.36
CA LYS A 264 16.10 -10.69 -21.13
C LYS A 264 15.00 -10.09 -20.23
N VAL A 265 15.10 -10.35 -18.92
CA VAL A 265 14.22 -9.82 -17.87
C VAL A 265 15.11 -9.17 -16.83
N GLU A 266 14.85 -7.91 -16.47
CA GLU A 266 15.65 -7.11 -15.55
C GLU A 266 14.79 -6.55 -14.42
N TYR A 267 15.14 -6.87 -13.18
CA TYR A 267 14.46 -6.32 -12.02
C TYR A 267 14.64 -4.79 -11.93
N HIS A 268 13.56 -4.09 -11.60
CA HIS A 268 13.55 -2.64 -11.37
C HIS A 268 13.33 -2.29 -9.90
N SER A 269 12.20 -2.72 -9.32
CA SER A 269 11.81 -2.37 -7.95
C SER A 269 10.66 -3.25 -7.46
N SER A 270 10.27 -3.16 -6.20
CA SER A 270 9.04 -3.78 -5.68
C SER A 270 8.15 -2.80 -4.93
N GLN A 271 6.85 -3.10 -4.87
CA GLN A 271 5.83 -2.31 -4.19
C GLN A 271 4.86 -3.24 -3.44
N PRO A 272 4.71 -3.11 -2.11
CA PRO A 272 3.59 -3.71 -1.40
C PRO A 272 2.27 -3.14 -1.91
N TRP A 273 1.26 -4.00 -2.12
CA TRP A 273 -0.01 -3.59 -2.68
C TRP A 273 -1.19 -4.09 -1.83
N PRO A 274 -1.44 -3.46 -0.67
CA PRO A 274 -2.52 -3.77 0.25
C PRO A 274 -3.83 -3.09 -0.18
N VAL A 275 -4.11 -3.03 -1.48
CA VAL A 275 -5.38 -2.52 -2.04
C VAL A 275 -6.01 -3.50 -3.03
N GLY A 276 -5.55 -4.76 -2.99
CA GLY A 276 -6.20 -5.90 -3.63
C GLY A 276 -7.56 -6.24 -3.02
N PRO A 277 -8.29 -7.21 -3.60
CA PRO A 277 -9.60 -7.64 -3.10
C PRO A 277 -9.52 -8.11 -1.64
N PRO A 278 -10.63 -8.08 -0.88
CA PRO A 278 -10.63 -8.51 0.51
C PRO A 278 -10.09 -9.92 0.71
N SER A 279 -10.22 -10.83 -0.25
CA SER A 279 -9.65 -12.19 -0.26
C SER A 279 -8.12 -12.24 -0.22
N MET A 280 -7.45 -11.15 -0.58
CA MET A 280 -6.01 -11.06 -0.72
C MET A 280 -5.48 -9.86 0.08
N PRO A 281 -5.03 -10.07 1.34
CA PRO A 281 -4.73 -8.97 2.25
C PRO A 281 -3.66 -8.01 1.71
N CYS A 282 -2.63 -8.56 1.06
CA CYS A 282 -1.52 -7.80 0.49
C CYS A 282 -0.85 -8.58 -0.64
N GLN A 283 -0.78 -7.97 -1.82
CA GLN A 283 0.07 -8.44 -2.90
C GLN A 283 1.47 -7.83 -2.76
N LEU A 284 2.49 -8.47 -3.35
CA LEU A 284 3.81 -7.88 -3.54
C LEU A 284 4.04 -7.72 -5.05
N MET A 285 3.95 -6.50 -5.54
CA MET A 285 4.24 -6.19 -6.94
C MET A 285 5.75 -6.17 -7.14
N VAL A 286 6.25 -6.95 -8.09
CA VAL A 286 7.68 -7.03 -8.42
C VAL A 286 7.85 -6.57 -9.86
N GLY A 287 8.50 -5.42 -10.02
CA GLY A 287 8.61 -4.68 -11.27
C GLY A 287 9.80 -5.09 -12.11
N PHE A 288 9.57 -5.32 -13.41
CA PHE A 288 10.59 -5.73 -14.37
C PHE A 288 10.56 -4.92 -15.67
N PHE A 289 11.72 -4.79 -16.29
CA PHE A 289 11.84 -4.55 -17.72
C PHE A 289 12.01 -5.90 -18.43
N ALA A 290 11.20 -6.14 -19.46
CA ALA A 290 11.30 -7.32 -20.29
C ALA A 290 11.57 -6.90 -21.74
N TYR A 291 12.39 -7.65 -22.48
CA TYR A 291 12.78 -7.28 -23.84
C TYR A 291 12.19 -8.24 -24.86
N ALA A 292 11.39 -7.70 -25.78
CA ALA A 292 10.65 -8.46 -26.76
C ALA A 292 11.58 -9.17 -27.77
N LYS A 293 11.19 -10.38 -28.16
CA LYS A 293 11.77 -11.19 -29.24
C LYS A 293 10.83 -11.32 -30.44
N SER A 294 9.53 -11.25 -30.19
CA SER A 294 8.48 -11.17 -31.21
C SER A 294 7.71 -9.85 -31.07
N LEU A 295 7.01 -9.44 -32.13
CA LEU A 295 6.33 -8.13 -32.20
C LEU A 295 4.85 -8.22 -32.56
N GLU A 296 4.38 -9.38 -33.04
CA GLU A 296 2.99 -9.63 -33.39
C GLU A 296 2.16 -9.84 -32.12
N ILE A 297 1.20 -8.95 -31.90
CA ILE A 297 0.35 -8.98 -30.70
C ILE A 297 -0.86 -9.86 -30.99
N ASN A 298 -1.06 -10.89 -30.16
CA ASN A 298 -2.29 -11.66 -30.09
C ASN A 298 -2.87 -11.54 -28.68
N VAL A 299 -3.89 -10.70 -28.52
CA VAL A 299 -4.45 -10.38 -27.19
C VAL A 299 -5.41 -11.46 -26.74
N ASP A 300 -5.20 -12.02 -25.55
CA ASP A 300 -6.24 -12.78 -24.87
C ASP A 300 -7.37 -11.83 -24.40
N LYS A 301 -8.54 -11.97 -25.02
CA LYS A 301 -9.71 -11.14 -24.76
C LYS A 301 -10.47 -11.53 -23.49
N GLU A 302 -10.15 -12.67 -22.88
CA GLU A 302 -10.69 -13.04 -21.56
C GLU A 302 -10.07 -12.16 -20.46
N GLU A 303 -8.79 -11.83 -20.59
CA GLU A 303 -8.05 -11.05 -19.58
C GLU A 303 -7.90 -9.56 -19.94
N LEU A 304 -7.55 -9.26 -21.20
CA LEU A 304 -7.29 -7.91 -21.67
C LEU A 304 -8.34 -7.42 -22.67
N GLU A 305 -8.76 -6.17 -22.50
CA GLU A 305 -9.56 -5.47 -23.52
C GLU A 305 -8.71 -5.22 -24.77
N ASP A 306 -7.45 -4.79 -24.58
CA ASP A 306 -6.54 -4.47 -25.68
C ASP A 306 -5.07 -4.42 -25.22
N ALA A 307 -4.14 -4.58 -26.16
CA ALA A 307 -2.71 -4.37 -25.96
C ALA A 307 -2.09 -3.75 -27.22
N LYS A 308 -1.17 -2.79 -27.04
CA LYS A 308 -0.52 -2.12 -28.16
C LYS A 308 0.89 -1.66 -27.86
N TRP A 309 1.70 -1.60 -28.91
CA TRP A 309 2.97 -0.90 -28.89
C TRP A 309 2.76 0.62 -28.86
N CYS A 310 3.34 1.29 -27.88
CA CYS A 310 3.31 2.74 -27.73
C CYS A 310 4.71 3.31 -27.92
N SER A 311 4.85 4.29 -28.81
CA SER A 311 6.13 4.98 -29.00
C SER A 311 6.57 5.66 -27.70
N ARG A 312 7.88 5.79 -27.50
CA ARG A 312 8.41 6.54 -26.37
C ARG A 312 7.87 7.97 -26.29
N GLU A 313 7.66 8.62 -27.44
CA GLU A 313 7.11 9.96 -27.51
C GLU A 313 5.67 10.02 -26.98
N ASP A 314 4.81 9.08 -27.40
CA ASP A 314 3.42 9.03 -26.92
C ASP A 314 3.35 8.74 -25.42
N VAL A 315 4.22 7.85 -24.93
CA VAL A 315 4.33 7.57 -23.50
C VAL A 315 4.79 8.80 -22.71
N ARG A 316 5.74 9.58 -23.24
CA ARG A 316 6.15 10.86 -22.62
C ARG A 316 5.00 11.86 -22.58
N LYS A 317 4.19 11.95 -23.64
CA LYS A 317 2.96 12.78 -23.68
C LYS A 317 1.91 12.29 -22.68
N ALA A 318 1.85 10.99 -22.40
CA ALA A 318 0.93 10.41 -21.41
C ALA A 318 1.38 10.63 -19.96
N LEU A 319 2.66 10.93 -19.71
CA LEU A 319 3.23 11.21 -18.39
C LEU A 319 3.05 12.68 -17.98
N THR A 320 1.86 13.26 -18.16
CA THR A 320 1.60 14.67 -17.83
C THR A 320 1.25 14.87 -16.34
N PHE A 321 2.11 15.59 -15.62
CA PHE A 321 1.93 15.88 -14.18
C PHE A 321 0.66 16.68 -13.86
N ALA A 322 0.18 17.52 -14.77
CA ALA A 322 -1.00 18.35 -14.56
C ALA A 322 -2.29 17.52 -14.39
N GLU A 323 -2.44 16.44 -15.15
CA GLU A 323 -3.60 15.54 -15.07
C GLU A 323 -3.62 14.80 -13.73
N TYR A 324 -2.46 14.32 -13.26
CA TYR A 324 -2.35 13.70 -11.94
C TYR A 324 -2.71 14.68 -10.82
N LYS A 325 -2.20 15.92 -10.88
CA LYS A 325 -2.54 16.96 -9.88
C LYS A 325 -4.04 17.28 -9.88
N LYS A 326 -4.70 17.26 -11.05
CA LYS A 326 -6.16 17.44 -11.13
C LYS A 326 -6.91 16.26 -10.49
N ALA A 327 -6.51 15.02 -10.79
CA ALA A 327 -7.11 13.81 -10.21
C ALA A 327 -6.93 13.73 -8.68
N GLN A 328 -5.76 14.15 -8.20
CA GLN A 328 -5.44 14.30 -6.79
C GLN A 328 -6.37 15.29 -6.10
N ARG A 329 -6.45 16.53 -6.61
CA ARG A 329 -7.31 17.58 -6.05
C ARG A 329 -8.77 17.14 -5.98
N SER A 330 -9.26 16.49 -7.03
CA SER A 330 -10.63 15.93 -7.05
C SER A 330 -10.83 14.85 -5.99
N SER A 331 -9.85 13.95 -5.81
CA SER A 331 -9.93 12.89 -4.79
C SER A 331 -9.80 13.44 -3.37
N ALA A 332 -8.92 14.42 -3.15
CA ALA A 332 -8.76 15.10 -1.87
C ALA A 332 -10.04 15.85 -1.45
N ALA A 333 -10.71 16.53 -2.39
CA ALA A 333 -12.01 17.16 -2.15
C ALA A 333 -13.09 16.13 -1.75
N LYS A 334 -13.10 14.94 -2.36
CA LYS A 334 -14.02 13.85 -1.96
C LYS A 334 -13.72 13.37 -0.54
N VAL A 335 -12.44 13.17 -0.19
CA VAL A 335 -12.05 12.79 1.18
C VAL A 335 -12.51 13.84 2.18
N GLU A 336 -12.39 15.12 1.85
CA GLU A 336 -12.89 16.21 2.70
C GLU A 336 -14.43 16.15 2.86
N GLN A 337 -15.17 15.97 1.76
CA GLN A 337 -16.64 15.83 1.81
C GLN A 337 -17.09 14.63 2.67
N MET A 338 -16.39 13.51 2.58
CA MET A 338 -16.62 12.34 3.44
C MET A 338 -16.39 12.68 4.91
N CYS A 339 -15.31 13.38 5.24
CA CYS A 339 -14.98 13.74 6.61
C CYS A 339 -15.86 14.88 7.17
N LYS A 340 -16.55 15.65 6.32
CA LYS A 340 -17.61 16.59 6.71
C LYS A 340 -19.00 15.94 6.81
N GLY A 341 -19.13 14.64 6.52
CA GLY A 341 -20.40 13.91 6.58
C GLY A 341 -21.39 14.24 5.45
N VAL A 342 -20.90 14.81 4.34
CA VAL A 342 -21.75 15.33 3.24
C VAL A 342 -22.15 14.24 2.23
N GLU A 343 -21.43 13.11 2.14
CA GLU A 343 -21.78 11.99 1.24
C GLU A 343 -22.15 10.70 2.00
N LYS A 344 -23.35 10.17 1.73
CA LYS A 344 -23.75 8.80 2.11
C LYS A 344 -22.97 7.77 1.28
N THR A 345 -22.47 6.74 1.95
CA THR A 345 -21.63 5.67 1.39
C THR A 345 -22.35 4.86 0.30
N GLN A 346 -22.34 5.31 -0.97
CA GLN A 346 -22.72 4.49 -2.12
C GLN A 346 -21.51 4.19 -3.02
N ARG A 347 -21.46 2.93 -3.50
CA ARG A 347 -20.38 2.28 -4.28
C ARG A 347 -19.64 3.24 -5.23
N LEU A 348 -18.41 3.61 -4.85
CA LEU A 348 -17.62 4.62 -5.55
C LEU A 348 -16.44 4.04 -6.37
N ALA A 349 -16.67 2.97 -7.13
CA ALA A 349 -15.64 2.39 -8.00
C ALA A 349 -15.69 2.88 -9.46
N ARG A 350 -16.69 3.73 -9.84
CA ARG A 350 -17.02 3.89 -11.28
C ARG A 350 -17.03 5.31 -11.85
N LYS A 351 -16.49 6.33 -11.17
CA LYS A 351 -16.44 7.70 -11.73
C LYS A 351 -15.09 8.39 -11.49
N PHE A 352 -14.09 7.95 -12.23
CA PHE A 352 -12.97 8.80 -12.67
C PHE A 352 -13.23 9.28 -14.11
N ASN A 353 -14.36 9.96 -14.33
CA ASN A 353 -14.60 10.68 -15.58
C ASN A 353 -14.28 12.15 -15.35
N VAL A 354 -13.07 12.55 -15.72
CA VAL A 354 -12.71 13.97 -15.88
C VAL A 354 -13.39 14.45 -17.16
N LYS A 355 -14.30 15.43 -17.05
CA LYS A 355 -14.81 16.18 -18.21
C LYS A 355 -13.89 17.36 -18.53
N SER A 356 -13.74 17.61 -19.84
CA SER A 356 -13.27 18.81 -20.55
C SER A 356 -11.77 18.96 -20.87
N GLY A 357 -11.50 19.28 -22.15
CA GLY A 357 -10.20 19.51 -22.83
C GLY A 357 -9.90 18.42 -23.87
N GLU A 358 -9.19 18.70 -24.99
CA GLU A 358 -8.66 17.67 -25.90
C GLU A 358 -7.88 16.63 -25.07
N LEU A 359 -8.53 15.52 -24.77
CA LEU A 359 -7.97 14.54 -23.84
C LEU A 359 -6.84 13.81 -24.56
N ALA A 360 -5.70 13.69 -23.91
CA ALA A 360 -4.62 12.84 -24.39
C ALA A 360 -5.19 11.46 -24.80
N PRO A 361 -4.71 10.88 -25.92
CA PRO A 361 -5.24 9.62 -26.44
C PRO A 361 -5.06 8.46 -25.45
N MET A 362 -4.15 8.61 -24.50
CA MET A 362 -3.87 7.68 -23.41
C MET A 362 -3.36 8.41 -22.17
N PHE A 363 -3.58 7.82 -21.00
CA PHE A 363 -2.87 8.15 -19.77
C PHE A 363 -2.43 6.86 -19.08
N VAL A 364 -1.45 6.96 -18.19
CA VAL A 364 -0.89 5.81 -17.45
C VAL A 364 -1.19 5.94 -15.95
N PRO A 365 -0.93 4.91 -15.12
CA PRO A 365 -1.12 5.02 -13.68
C PRO A 365 -0.37 6.21 -13.08
N GLY A 366 -0.91 6.75 -11.97
CA GLY A 366 -0.32 7.91 -11.30
C GLY A 366 1.02 7.63 -10.62
N PRO A 367 1.75 8.69 -10.22
CA PRO A 367 3.14 8.64 -9.72
C PRO A 367 3.36 7.92 -8.38
N TYR A 368 2.32 7.27 -7.85
CA TYR A 368 2.34 6.44 -6.65
C TYR A 368 2.40 4.93 -6.98
N ALA A 369 2.17 4.54 -8.23
CA ALA A 369 2.07 3.16 -8.67
C ALA A 369 3.36 2.68 -9.36
N ILE A 370 3.78 1.46 -9.10
CA ILE A 370 4.99 0.85 -9.68
C ILE A 370 4.98 0.85 -11.21
N ALA A 371 3.81 0.68 -11.85
CA ALA A 371 3.64 0.81 -13.29
C ALA A 371 4.10 2.18 -13.80
N HIS A 372 3.74 3.26 -13.09
CA HIS A 372 4.20 4.62 -13.44
C HIS A 372 5.73 4.71 -13.37
N HIS A 373 6.33 4.13 -12.32
CA HIS A 373 7.78 4.17 -12.15
C HIS A 373 8.50 3.40 -13.24
N LEU A 374 8.02 2.21 -13.63
CA LEU A 374 8.56 1.45 -14.77
C LEU A 374 8.48 2.27 -16.06
N ILE A 375 7.28 2.76 -16.38
CA ILE A 375 7.02 3.54 -17.60
C ILE A 375 7.86 4.82 -17.65
N LYS A 376 7.93 5.56 -16.54
CA LYS A 376 8.71 6.79 -16.41
C LYS A 376 10.22 6.53 -16.51
N SER A 377 10.73 5.52 -15.80
CA SER A 377 12.15 5.14 -15.82
C SER A 377 12.58 4.73 -17.23
N TRP A 378 11.75 3.98 -17.95
CA TRP A 378 12.00 3.70 -19.36
C TRP A 378 11.95 4.99 -20.17
N ALA A 379 10.87 5.77 -20.14
CA ALA A 379 10.66 6.92 -21.00
C ALA A 379 11.70 8.06 -20.83
N PHE A 380 12.28 8.21 -19.63
CA PHE A 380 13.25 9.26 -19.28
C PHE A 380 14.53 8.67 -18.65
N PRO A 381 15.38 7.96 -19.43
CA PRO A 381 16.55 7.27 -18.89
C PRO A 381 17.60 8.25 -18.32
N ASP A 382 17.80 9.39 -18.98
CA ASP A 382 18.87 10.35 -18.65
C ASP A 382 18.61 11.18 -17.38
N LYS A 383 17.36 11.23 -16.90
CA LYS A 383 17.01 11.98 -15.67
C LYS A 383 17.34 11.21 -14.38
N ASN A 384 17.78 9.95 -14.47
CA ASN A 384 18.20 9.15 -13.32
C ASN A 384 19.71 9.16 -13.07
N ILE A 385 20.53 9.79 -13.94
CA ILE A 385 22.01 9.72 -13.88
C ILE A 385 22.64 10.95 -13.19
N ASN A 386 21.98 12.10 -13.11
CA ASN A 386 22.58 13.33 -12.53
C ASN A 386 22.04 13.68 -11.14
N GLY A 387 22.25 12.78 -10.19
CA GLY A 387 22.03 13.04 -8.77
C GLY A 387 23.17 12.43 -7.96
N VAL A 388 24.18 13.27 -7.67
CA VAL A 388 25.39 13.04 -6.87
C VAL A 388 26.65 12.73 -7.70
N GLU A 389 27.36 13.79 -8.11
CA GLU A 389 28.80 13.72 -8.36
C GLU A 389 29.51 13.44 -7.03
N TYR A 390 30.03 12.22 -6.86
CA TYR A 390 31.06 11.97 -5.85
C TYR A 390 32.42 12.32 -6.47
N HIS A 391 32.95 13.49 -6.12
CA HIS A 391 34.38 13.75 -6.25
C HIS A 391 35.16 12.79 -5.35
N SER A 392 35.59 11.65 -5.89
CA SER A 392 36.57 10.80 -5.24
C SER A 392 37.96 11.42 -5.40
N LYS A 393 38.36 12.29 -4.45
CA LYS A 393 39.79 12.43 -4.13
C LYS A 393 40.19 11.19 -3.34
N GLN A 394 40.96 10.29 -3.97
CA GLN A 394 41.67 9.25 -3.24
C GLN A 394 42.70 9.87 -2.28
N PRO A 395 42.82 9.35 -1.06
CA PRO A 395 44.10 9.27 -0.38
C PRO A 395 44.61 7.84 -0.48
N SER A 396 45.85 7.76 -0.92
CA SER A 396 46.75 6.61 -0.93
C SER A 396 46.87 5.89 0.43
N GLY A 397 46.98 4.55 0.36
CA GLY A 397 47.70 3.72 1.32
C GLY A 397 46.85 3.07 2.41
N PHE A 398 46.72 1.73 2.37
CA PHE A 398 47.54 0.80 3.17
C PHE A 398 47.01 -0.65 3.03
N ILE A 399 47.86 -1.47 2.40
CA ILE A 399 48.31 -2.84 2.75
C ILE A 399 47.31 -3.88 3.29
N SER A 400 47.32 -4.99 2.55
CA SER A 400 46.92 -6.39 2.80
C SER A 400 46.99 -6.95 4.23
N ASN A 401 46.01 -7.78 4.62
CA ASN A 401 46.16 -9.25 4.69
C ASN A 401 44.93 -9.94 5.32
N LEU A 402 44.70 -11.17 4.83
CA LEU A 402 43.74 -12.22 5.20
C LEU A 402 42.37 -12.19 4.51
#